data_AF-A0A7X3MX34-F1
#
_entry.id   AF-A0A7X3MX34-F1
#
_cell.length_a   1.000
_cell.length_b   1.000
_cell.length_c   1.000
_cell.angle_alpha   90.00
_cell.angle_beta   90.00
_cell.angle_gamma   90.00
#
_symmetry.space_group_name_H-M   'P 1'
#
loop_
_entity.id
_entity.type
_entity.pdbx_description
1 polymer ?
#
loop_
_entity_poly.entity_id
_entity_poly.type
_entity_poly.pdbx_seq_one_letter_code
_entity_poly.pdbx_strand_id
1 'polypeptide(L)'
;MTAPILRLPKPRQKEIAGPAVHYAVGAALGGLYGVAAEIAPGVTAGAGLRFGAAVAVALDEGVVPAIGLSGPPWESPSSTHLYALSSHLVFGLTAEIVRRSARSLPA
;
A
#
# COMPACT_ATOMS: atom_id res chain seq x y z
N MET A 1 33.34 9.79 -3.26
CA MET A 1 32.26 9.87 -4.27
C MET A 1 31.24 10.88 -3.79
N THR A 2 31.12 12.00 -4.49
CA THR A 2 30.27 13.15 -4.15
C THR A 2 28.83 12.84 -4.54
N ALA A 3 27.94 12.65 -3.56
CA ALA A 3 26.51 12.55 -3.82
C ALA A 3 25.99 13.88 -4.39
N PRO A 4 25.25 13.88 -5.52
CA PRO A 4 24.69 15.10 -6.06
C PRO A 4 23.56 15.61 -5.14
N ILE A 5 23.35 16.91 -5.27
CA ILE A 5 22.44 17.81 -4.56
C ILE A 5 20.97 17.34 -4.69
N LEU A 6 20.57 16.28 -3.99
CA LEU A 6 19.15 16.06 -3.71
C LEU A 6 18.83 16.84 -2.43
N ARG A 7 18.31 18.06 -2.59
CA ARG A 7 17.84 18.87 -1.47
C ARG A 7 16.77 18.07 -0.74
N LEU A 8 17.11 17.50 0.42
CA LEU A 8 16.16 16.73 1.21
C LEU A 8 14.92 17.59 1.46
N PRO A 9 13.71 17.05 1.25
CA PRO A 9 12.49 17.82 1.44
C PRO A 9 12.46 18.38 2.86
N LYS A 10 12.12 19.66 2.98
CA LYS A 10 11.91 20.32 4.27
C LYS A 10 10.88 19.52 5.08
N PRO A 11 10.91 19.54 6.43
CA PRO A 11 9.96 18.78 7.25
C PRO A 11 8.50 18.93 6.80
N ARG A 12 8.06 20.17 6.57
CA ARG A 12 6.72 20.48 6.04
C ARG A 12 6.41 19.85 4.67
N GLN A 13 7.39 19.69 3.79
CA GLN A 13 7.19 19.03 2.51
C GLN A 13 6.96 17.52 2.70
N LYS A 14 7.66 16.88 3.65
CA LYS A 14 7.46 15.46 3.98
C LYS A 14 6.08 15.21 4.60
N GLU A 15 5.65 16.10 5.50
CA GLU A 15 4.33 16.03 6.16
C GLU A 15 3.16 16.11 5.17
N ILE A 16 3.35 16.75 4.01
CA ILE A 16 2.33 16.86 2.97
C ILE A 16 2.50 15.76 1.92
N ALA A 17 3.72 15.58 1.41
CA ALA A 17 3.99 14.66 0.31
C ALA A 17 3.84 13.20 0.73
N GLY A 18 4.22 12.84 1.96
CA GLY A 18 4.09 11.47 2.48
C GLY A 18 2.64 10.99 2.43
N PRO A 19 1.70 11.65 3.13
CA PRO A 19 0.28 11.32 3.05
C PRO A 19 -0.29 11.40 1.63
N ALA A 20 0.08 12.41 0.84
CA ALA A 20 -0.40 12.55 -0.53
C ALA A 20 -0.03 11.34 -1.41
N VAL A 21 1.23 10.90 -1.36
CA VAL A 21 1.69 9.70 -2.09
C VAL A 21 1.00 8.46 -1.52
N HIS A 22 0.90 8.33 -0.20
CA HIS A 22 0.27 7.18 0.46
C HIS A 22 -1.19 7.00 0.01
N TYR A 23 -1.99 8.07 0.04
CA TYR A 23 -3.38 8.01 -0.41
C TYR A 23 -3.51 7.80 -1.91
N ALA A 24 -2.65 8.42 -2.73
CA ALA A 24 -2.69 8.23 -4.18
C ALA A 24 -2.38 6.79 -4.59
N VAL A 25 -1.31 6.20 -4.02
CA VAL A 25 -0.93 4.80 -4.26
C VAL A 25 -2.01 3.86 -3.73
N GLY A 26 -2.52 4.11 -2.51
CA GLY A 26 -3.60 3.31 -1.91
C GLY A 26 -4.88 3.32 -2.74
N ALA A 27 -5.30 4.49 -3.25
CA ALA A 27 -6.46 4.62 -4.12
C ALA A 27 -6.27 3.87 -5.44
N ALA A 28 -5.09 4.01 -6.08
CA ALA A 28 -4.76 3.29 -7.31
C ALA A 28 -4.79 1.77 -7.11
N LEU A 29 -4.22 1.28 -6.01
CA LEU A 29 -4.22 -0.15 -5.67
C LEU A 29 -5.63 -0.67 -5.35
N GLY A 30 -6.46 0.11 -4.65
CA GLY A 30 -7.86 -0.24 -4.41
C GLY A 30 -8.67 -0.34 -5.72
N GLY A 31 -8.47 0.60 -6.64
CA GLY A 31 -9.05 0.55 -7.98
C GLY A 31 -8.57 -0.67 -8.77
N LEU A 32 -7.27 -0.96 -8.74
CA LEU A 32 -6.69 -2.15 -9.38
C LEU A 32 -7.28 -3.44 -8.81
N TYR A 33 -7.43 -3.55 -7.49
CA TYR A 33 -8.10 -4.68 -6.86
C TYR A 33 -9.55 -4.84 -7.35
N GLY A 34 -10.29 -3.74 -7.43
CA GLY A 34 -11.66 -3.74 -7.98
C GLY A 34 -11.71 -4.25 -9.43
N VAL A 35 -10.84 -3.74 -10.31
CA VAL A 35 -10.76 -4.20 -11.71
C VAL A 35 -10.36 -5.67 -11.79
N ALA A 36 -9.35 -6.09 -11.04
CA ALA A 36 -8.87 -7.46 -11.01
C ALA A 36 -9.96 -8.45 -10.53
N ALA A 37 -10.79 -8.04 -9.58
CA ALA A 37 -11.89 -8.84 -9.08
C ALA A 37 -12.99 -9.09 -10.13
N GLU A 38 -13.20 -8.18 -11.08
CA GLU A 38 -14.16 -8.39 -12.18
C GLU A 38 -13.58 -9.30 -13.29
N ILE A 39 -12.27 -9.26 -13.51
CA ILE A 39 -11.58 -10.09 -14.52
C ILE A 39 -11.37 -11.53 -14.00
N ALA A 40 -10.97 -11.67 -12.74
CA ALA A 40 -10.64 -12.94 -12.10
C ALA A 40 -11.30 -13.02 -10.71
N PRO A 41 -12.52 -13.57 -10.61
CA PRO A 41 -13.28 -13.60 -9.34
C PRO A 41 -12.52 -14.22 -8.16
N GLY A 42 -11.61 -15.15 -8.43
CA GLY A 42 -10.74 -15.78 -7.44
C GLY A 42 -9.81 -14.81 -6.69
N VAL A 43 -9.56 -13.60 -7.23
CA VAL A 43 -8.80 -12.53 -6.55
C VAL A 43 -9.45 -12.13 -5.22
N THR A 44 -10.77 -12.24 -5.12
CA THR A 44 -11.53 -11.91 -3.91
C THR A 44 -11.45 -12.97 -2.81
N ALA A 45 -10.83 -14.13 -3.09
CA ALA A 45 -10.68 -15.19 -2.12
C ALA A 45 -9.88 -14.71 -0.90
N GLY A 46 -10.43 -14.95 0.30
CA GLY A 46 -9.87 -14.40 1.55
C GLY A 46 -10.29 -12.96 1.83
N ALA A 47 -11.35 -12.45 1.20
CA ALA A 47 -11.96 -11.15 1.50
C ALA A 47 -10.98 -9.97 1.45
N GLY A 48 -10.10 -9.95 0.45
CA GLY A 48 -9.08 -8.91 0.28
C GLY A 48 -7.85 -9.03 1.19
N LEU A 49 -7.84 -9.92 2.19
CA LEU A 49 -6.69 -10.11 3.09
C LEU A 49 -5.42 -10.54 2.35
N ARG A 50 -5.55 -11.44 1.38
CA ARG A 50 -4.40 -11.89 0.56
C ARG A 50 -3.84 -10.75 -0.27
N PHE A 51 -4.71 -9.90 -0.81
CA PHE A 51 -4.31 -8.70 -1.54
C PHE A 51 -3.56 -7.73 -0.62
N GLY A 52 -4.11 -7.45 0.57
CA GLY A 52 -3.45 -6.63 1.58
C GLY A 52 -2.06 -7.16 1.95
N ALA A 53 -1.94 -8.45 2.26
CA ALA A 53 -0.64 -9.07 2.57
C ALA A 53 0.35 -8.98 1.40
N ALA A 54 -0.12 -9.16 0.16
CA ALA A 54 0.72 -9.00 -1.03
C ALA A 54 1.20 -7.55 -1.21
N VAL A 55 0.36 -6.56 -0.92
CA VAL A 55 0.74 -5.14 -0.94
C VAL A 55 1.79 -4.85 0.13
N ALA A 56 1.63 -5.35 1.35
CA ALA A 56 2.62 -5.18 2.42
C ALA A 56 4.01 -5.68 1.97
N VAL A 57 4.08 -6.92 1.47
CA VAL A 57 5.35 -7.50 1.01
C VAL A 57 5.90 -6.71 -0.19
N ALA A 58 5.07 -6.40 -1.19
CA ALA A 58 5.53 -5.75 -2.39
C ALA A 58 6.04 -4.32 -2.13
N LEU A 59 5.32 -3.54 -1.32
CA LEU A 59 5.67 -2.15 -1.06
C LEU A 59 6.65 -1.99 0.09
N ASP A 60 6.31 -2.50 1.28
CA ASP A 60 7.06 -2.21 2.51
C ASP A 60 8.40 -2.92 2.53
N GLU A 61 8.45 -4.15 2.00
CA GLU A 61 9.67 -4.96 1.97
C GLU A 61 10.44 -4.84 0.64
N GLY A 62 9.82 -4.26 -0.39
CA GLY A 62 10.34 -4.25 -1.76
C GLY A 62 10.49 -2.84 -2.33
N VAL A 63 9.39 -2.28 -2.87
CA VAL A 63 9.42 -1.05 -3.66
C VAL A 63 9.91 0.15 -2.85
N VAL A 64 9.37 0.39 -1.66
CA VAL A 64 9.69 1.57 -0.84
C VAL A 64 11.17 1.60 -0.42
N PRO A 65 11.77 0.49 0.07
CA PRO A 65 13.21 0.40 0.28
C PRO A 65 14.02 0.55 -1.02
N ALA A 66 13.60 -0.09 -2.11
CA ALA A 66 14.35 -0.10 -3.36
C ALA A 66 14.49 1.30 -3.99
N ILE A 67 13.52 2.19 -3.77
CA ILE A 67 13.58 3.59 -4.22
C ILE A 67 14.15 4.56 -3.17
N GLY A 68 14.62 4.04 -2.02
CA GLY A 68 15.27 4.82 -0.97
C GLY A 68 14.34 5.69 -0.14
N LEU A 69 13.03 5.38 -0.11
CA LEU A 69 12.06 6.09 0.74
C LEU A 69 12.00 5.52 2.17
N SER A 70 12.55 4.34 2.40
CA SER A 70 12.79 3.74 3.71
C SER A 70 14.18 3.08 3.77
N GLY A 71 14.61 2.70 4.98
CA GLY A 71 15.75 1.80 5.16
C GLY A 71 15.44 0.38 4.66
N PRO A 72 16.47 -0.48 4.57
CA PRO A 72 16.27 -1.87 4.20
C PRO A 72 15.46 -2.62 5.26
N PRO A 73 14.69 -3.65 4.90
CA PRO A 73 13.70 -4.19 5.82
C PRO A 73 14.30 -4.91 7.03
N TRP A 74 15.47 -5.54 6.90
CA TRP A 74 16.15 -6.23 8.01
C TRP A 74 16.70 -5.29 9.10
N GLU A 75 16.67 -3.97 8.90
CA GLU A 75 17.02 -3.00 9.94
C GLU A 75 15.82 -2.60 10.81
N SER A 76 14.60 -2.93 10.39
CA SER A 76 13.38 -2.60 11.14
C SER A 76 13.08 -3.65 12.21
N PRO A 77 12.55 -3.24 13.38
CA PRO A 77 12.06 -4.19 14.39
C PRO A 77 10.93 -5.08 13.83
N SER A 78 10.84 -6.33 14.31
CA SER A 78 9.74 -7.25 13.95
C SER A 78 8.35 -6.69 14.22
N SER A 79 8.21 -5.84 15.24
CA SER A 79 6.96 -5.13 15.55
C SER A 79 6.54 -4.15 14.45
N THR A 80 7.48 -3.52 13.74
CA THR A 80 7.20 -2.66 12.60
C THR A 80 6.61 -3.45 11.44
N HIS A 81 7.18 -4.60 11.11
CA HIS A 81 6.65 -5.48 10.07
C HIS A 81 5.26 -6.01 10.43
N LEU A 82 5.05 -6.41 11.69
CA LEU A 82 3.75 -6.88 12.14
C LEU A 82 2.69 -5.77 12.09
N TYR A 83 3.04 -4.55 12.48
CA TYR A 83 2.17 -3.39 12.37
C TYR A 83 1.83 -3.08 10.92
N ALA A 84 2.84 -3.06 10.04
CA ALA A 84 2.66 -2.79 8.62
C ALA A 84 1.79 -3.85 7.94
N LEU A 85 2.05 -5.13 8.20
CA LEU A 85 1.23 -6.24 7.72
C LEU A 85 -0.22 -6.12 8.22
N SER A 86 -0.42 -5.88 9.52
CA SER A 86 -1.75 -5.75 10.10
C SER A 86 -2.54 -4.59 9.47
N SER A 87 -1.86 -3.46 9.26
CA SER A 87 -2.45 -2.28 8.61
C SER A 87 -2.87 -2.58 7.17
N HIS A 88 -2.05 -3.32 6.43
CA HIS A 88 -2.33 -3.72 5.07
C HIS A 88 -3.41 -4.80 4.96
N LEU A 89 -3.52 -5.71 5.93
CA LEU A 89 -4.66 -6.63 6.03
C LEU A 89 -5.97 -5.87 6.20
N VAL A 90 -5.98 -4.86 7.07
CA VAL A 90 -7.14 -3.95 7.23
C VAL A 90 -7.43 -3.24 5.92
N PHE A 91 -6.43 -2.66 5.25
CA PHE A 91 -6.59 -2.04 3.93
C PHE A 91 -7.21 -2.99 2.90
N GLY A 92 -6.72 -4.22 2.79
CA GLY A 92 -7.26 -5.22 1.87
C GLY A 92 -8.70 -5.60 2.17
N LEU A 93 -9.04 -5.81 3.44
CA LEU A 93 -10.41 -6.05 3.88
C LEU A 93 -11.31 -4.85 3.56
N THR A 94 -10.85 -3.63 3.82
CA THR A 94 -11.57 -2.40 3.48
C THR A 94 -11.80 -2.29 1.97
N ALA A 95 -10.81 -2.61 1.14
CA ALA A 95 -10.94 -2.60 -0.32
C ALA A 95 -12.03 -3.58 -0.79
N GLU A 96 -12.11 -4.78 -0.21
CA GLU A 96 -13.16 -5.74 -0.53
C GLU A 96 -14.55 -5.27 -0.09
N ILE A 97 -14.67 -4.67 1.10
CA ILE A 97 -15.93 -4.10 1.57
C ILE A 97 -16.38 -2.99 0.61
N VAL A 98 -15.49 -2.06 0.27
CA VAL A 98 -15.79 -0.95 -0.65
C VAL A 98 -16.20 -1.46 -2.02
N ARG A 99 -15.49 -2.45 -2.57
CA ARG A 99 -15.84 -3.08 -3.86
C ARG A 99 -17.24 -3.68 -3.84
N ARG A 100 -17.59 -4.45 -2.80
CA ARG A 100 -18.94 -5.04 -2.65
C ARG A 100 -20.00 -3.96 -2.55
N SER A 101 -19.77 -2.94 -1.73
CA SER A 101 -20.68 -1.81 -1.58
C SER A 101 -20.90 -1.09 -2.91
N ALA A 102 -19.83 -0.82 -3.67
CA ALA A 102 -19.92 -0.18 -4.98
C ALA A 102 -20.74 -1.00 -5.98
N ARG A 103 -20.63 -2.34 -5.97
CA ARG A 103 -21.45 -3.23 -6.83
C ARG A 103 -22.90 -3.36 -6.38
N SER A 104 -23.22 -3.03 -5.12
CA SER A 104 -24.58 -3.03 -4.62
C SER A 104 -25.36 -1.75 -4.93
N LEU A 105 -24.69 -0.71 -5.46
CA LEU A 105 -25.34 0.52 -5.89
C LEU A 105 -26.13 0.29 -7.18
N PRO A 106 -27.36 0.81 -7.30
CA PRO A 106 -28.10 0.79 -8.55
C PRO A 106 -27.38 1.62 -9.61
N ALA A 107 -27.40 1.14 -10.86
CA ALA A 107 -26.83 1.80 -12.03
C ALA A 107 -27.71 2.94 -12.54
#